data_AF-A0A9W6LDW4-F1
#
_entry.id   AF-A0A9W6LDW4-F1
#
_cell.length_a   1.000
_cell.length_b   1.000
_cell.length_c   1.000
_cell.angle_alpha   90.00
_cell.angle_beta   90.00
_cell.angle_gamma   90.00
#
_symmetry.space_group_name_H-M   'P 1'
#
loop_
_entity.id
_entity.type
_entity.pdbx_description
1 polymer ?
#
loop_
_entity_poly.entity_id
_entity_poly.type
_entity_poly.pdbx_seq_one_letter_code
_entity_poly.pdbx_strand_id
1 'polypeptide(L)'
;MKKIVLAIAILTAALFISAVSCFAKDKQNVAAGRDIWFKSTFGGERFFSLILPNPPFNLPLGFDQMLTWPRDTRFNEFGVINDPDCTPGDASTDNFDRCADSESAGVIGIRKFPNPSGGPPLIGVTCSACHAGFDPNHPPADPNHPKAENIHPTIGNQYLQIGKIFRGHLSPHDPRYQVFSSWAPGTVDTTVLENDHINNPGMITPIWDVPDRPFFNVTVGGVPVRAHRNGQGGEDDAGCETAALRVYFNIGMCAAECMVGHLANGPGGSQIPIDLAECRKVCPDLVEAEESVGKLCAFLQTPRSPRLVNAPDGPHFVDWKVVEKGKKVFYNACGACHSDGDPSVKHNVLTDDLIHPYSEVGTNSCRARTTNWMAGHIWAAFSSDQYKERPTGGPGFYRDMPLVGIWATAPFFHNDRLGRFTGDPSVAGRIAAYENAMDLLLNPDKRDEAGSILRTNDVVLLPTPSGVVTLPAGTPVAAFANVDPASGDNLCPDLIENKGHYFGTDLSAEDKYALTEFLKTQ
;
A
#
# COMPACT_ATOMS: atom_id res chain seq x y z
N MET A 1 -40.41 37.89 19.20
CA MET A 1 -39.04 37.37 19.35
C MET A 1 -38.92 36.01 20.07
N LYS A 2 -39.95 35.45 20.71
CA LYS A 2 -39.85 34.09 21.34
C LYS A 2 -40.25 32.90 20.44
N LYS A 3 -40.79 33.12 19.23
CA LYS A 3 -41.17 32.04 18.29
C LYS A 3 -40.10 31.69 17.24
N ILE A 4 -39.06 32.51 17.08
CA ILE A 4 -37.98 32.28 16.11
C ILE A 4 -36.82 31.48 16.73
N VAL A 5 -36.63 31.58 18.05
CA VAL A 5 -35.55 30.85 18.76
C VAL A 5 -35.86 29.35 18.91
N LEU A 6 -37.14 28.95 18.93
CA LEU A 6 -37.51 27.53 19.07
C LEU A 6 -37.38 26.74 17.75
N ALA A 7 -37.50 27.41 16.59
CA ALA A 7 -37.34 26.76 15.28
C ALA A 7 -35.86 26.46 14.95
N ILE A 8 -34.93 27.29 15.42
CA ILE A 8 -33.48 27.10 15.21
C ILE A 8 -32.91 26.02 16.13
N ALA A 9 -33.47 25.85 17.34
CA ALA A 9 -33.07 24.78 18.26
C ALA A 9 -33.53 23.39 17.80
N ILE A 10 -34.65 23.29 17.07
CA ILE A 10 -35.14 22.01 16.54
C ILE A 10 -34.40 21.62 15.24
N LEU A 11 -33.93 22.57 14.44
CA LEU A 11 -33.10 22.27 13.25
C LEU A 11 -31.65 21.89 13.61
N THR A 12 -31.10 22.40 14.72
CA THR A 12 -29.74 22.05 15.15
C THR A 12 -29.67 20.73 15.93
N ALA A 13 -30.76 20.32 16.60
CA ALA A 13 -30.86 19.00 17.21
C ALA A 13 -31.10 17.86 16.19
N ALA A 14 -31.62 18.17 14.99
CA ALA A 14 -31.83 17.18 13.93
C ALA A 14 -30.55 16.87 13.12
N LEU A 15 -29.48 17.66 13.25
CA LEU A 15 -28.16 17.37 12.66
C LEU A 15 -27.20 16.64 13.61
N PHE A 16 -27.56 16.42 14.88
CA PHE A 16 -26.69 15.81 15.90
C PHE A 16 -27.21 14.50 16.49
N ILE A 17 -28.23 13.89 15.87
CA ILE A 17 -28.71 12.53 16.21
C ILE A 17 -28.81 11.70 14.92
N SER A 18 -27.66 11.44 14.31
CA SER A 18 -27.46 10.30 13.40
C SER A 18 -26.27 9.42 13.81
N ALA A 19 -25.64 9.74 14.95
CA ALA A 19 -24.85 8.78 15.70
C ALA A 19 -25.81 7.82 16.42
N VAL A 20 -25.55 6.53 16.30
CA VAL A 20 -26.34 5.40 16.84
C VAL A 20 -27.51 4.97 15.94
N SER A 21 -27.18 4.21 14.89
CA SER A 21 -27.87 2.98 14.41
C SER A 21 -27.67 2.78 12.90
N CYS A 22 -26.49 2.38 12.41
CA CYS A 22 -26.38 1.98 11.01
C CYS A 22 -25.32 0.91 10.70
N PHE A 23 -25.15 -0.09 11.56
CA PHE A 23 -24.32 -1.26 11.23
C PHE A 23 -25.08 -2.36 10.48
N ALA A 24 -26.26 -2.07 9.90
CA ALA A 24 -27.11 -3.09 9.27
C ALA A 24 -27.88 -2.69 7.98
N LYS A 25 -27.68 -1.50 7.36
CA LYS A 25 -28.64 -1.00 6.35
C LYS A 25 -28.14 -0.43 5.02
N ASP A 26 -26.84 -0.37 4.72
CA ASP A 26 -26.40 0.30 3.48
C ASP A 26 -25.69 -0.60 2.46
N LYS A 27 -26.40 -1.66 2.05
CA LYS A 27 -25.90 -2.57 1.00
C LYS A 27 -25.62 -1.84 -0.32
N GLN A 28 -26.33 -0.73 -0.58
CA GLN A 28 -26.17 0.05 -1.80
C GLN A 28 -24.86 0.84 -1.78
N ASN A 29 -24.53 1.54 -0.69
CA ASN A 29 -23.25 2.23 -0.58
C ASN A 29 -22.07 1.26 -0.50
N VAL A 30 -22.22 0.09 0.12
CA VAL A 30 -21.19 -0.95 0.06
C VAL A 30 -20.94 -1.43 -1.38
N ALA A 31 -22.00 -1.69 -2.15
CA ALA A 31 -21.87 -2.10 -3.55
C ALA A 31 -21.24 -0.99 -4.41
N ALA A 32 -21.71 0.26 -4.27
CA ALA A 32 -21.14 1.40 -4.97
C ALA A 32 -19.68 1.66 -4.57
N GLY A 33 -19.35 1.50 -3.29
CA GLY A 33 -17.98 1.61 -2.78
C GLY A 33 -17.06 0.55 -3.36
N ARG A 34 -17.56 -0.68 -3.52
CA ARG A 34 -16.84 -1.74 -4.22
C ARG A 34 -16.62 -1.38 -5.69
N ASP A 35 -17.62 -0.84 -6.37
CA ASP A 35 -17.45 -0.39 -7.77
C ASP A 35 -16.39 0.71 -7.87
N ILE A 36 -16.41 1.70 -6.97
CA ILE A 36 -15.38 2.75 -6.90
C ILE A 36 -13.99 2.12 -6.73
N TRP A 37 -13.83 1.21 -5.77
CA TRP A 37 -12.58 0.51 -5.50
C TRP A 37 -12.00 -0.23 -6.71
N PHE A 38 -12.86 -0.84 -7.53
CA PHE A 38 -12.45 -1.66 -8.67
C PHE A 38 -12.39 -0.92 -10.01
N LYS A 39 -13.11 0.20 -10.16
CA LYS A 39 -13.38 0.81 -11.47
C LYS A 39 -13.03 2.29 -11.56
N SER A 40 -13.07 3.04 -10.47
CA SER A 40 -12.87 4.49 -10.52
C SER A 40 -11.39 4.87 -10.57
N THR A 41 -11.03 5.70 -11.54
CA THR A 41 -9.70 6.33 -11.68
C THR A 41 -9.72 7.81 -11.32
N PHE A 42 -10.92 8.43 -11.27
CA PHE A 42 -11.13 9.87 -11.10
C PHE A 42 -10.20 10.71 -11.99
N GLY A 43 -10.16 10.39 -13.28
CA GLY A 43 -9.34 11.11 -14.27
C GLY A 43 -7.85 10.73 -14.27
N GLY A 44 -7.40 9.83 -13.38
CA GLY A 44 -6.01 9.42 -13.25
C GLY A 44 -5.39 8.82 -14.51
N GLU A 45 -6.18 8.36 -15.47
CA GLU A 45 -5.69 7.87 -16.76
C GLU A 45 -4.92 8.93 -17.57
N ARG A 46 -5.26 10.21 -17.40
CA ARG A 46 -4.55 11.33 -18.03
C ARG A 46 -3.13 11.45 -17.50
N PHE A 47 -2.94 11.20 -16.20
CA PHE A 47 -1.64 11.28 -15.58
C PHE A 47 -0.67 10.23 -16.15
N PHE A 48 -1.03 8.94 -16.08
CA PHE A 48 -0.15 7.88 -16.53
C PHE A 48 0.14 7.90 -18.02
N SER A 49 -0.80 8.37 -18.84
CA SER A 49 -0.69 8.31 -20.30
C SER A 49 -0.17 9.60 -20.94
N LEU A 50 -0.45 10.76 -20.34
CA LEU A 50 -0.17 12.07 -20.96
C LEU A 50 0.83 12.90 -20.16
N ILE A 51 0.92 12.74 -18.84
CA ILE A 51 1.75 13.60 -17.98
C ILE A 51 3.05 12.89 -17.60
N LEU A 52 2.95 11.69 -17.01
CA LEU A 52 4.08 10.93 -16.47
C LEU A 52 5.16 10.58 -17.52
N PRO A 53 4.84 10.29 -18.79
CA PRO A 53 5.87 10.06 -19.82
C PRO A 53 6.70 11.30 -20.18
N ASN A 54 6.23 12.49 -19.82
CA ASN A 54 6.80 13.78 -20.23
C ASN A 54 7.51 14.50 -19.06
N PRO A 55 8.30 15.56 -19.32
CA PRO A 55 8.82 16.40 -18.26
C PRO A 55 7.70 16.92 -17.34
N PRO A 56 7.93 17.00 -16.01
CA PRO A 56 9.23 16.81 -15.36
C PRO A 56 9.62 15.35 -15.04
N PHE A 57 8.72 14.38 -15.21
CA PHE A 57 8.94 13.00 -14.77
C PHE A 57 9.78 12.18 -15.75
N ASN A 58 9.52 12.32 -17.05
CA ASN A 58 10.16 11.54 -18.12
C ASN A 58 10.16 10.02 -17.82
N LEU A 59 9.02 9.50 -17.39
CA LEU A 59 8.88 8.12 -16.90
C LEU A 59 7.72 7.40 -17.61
N PRO A 60 7.90 7.00 -18.89
CA PRO A 60 6.94 6.11 -19.54
C PRO A 60 6.92 4.75 -18.85
N LEU A 61 5.75 4.34 -18.35
CA LEU A 61 5.56 3.05 -17.69
C LEU A 61 5.30 1.94 -18.72
N GLY A 62 5.75 0.72 -18.43
CA GLY A 62 5.59 -0.48 -19.27
C GLY A 62 4.17 -1.07 -19.27
N PHE A 63 3.12 -0.25 -19.24
CA PHE A 63 1.73 -0.73 -19.30
C PHE A 63 1.43 -1.44 -20.62
N ASP A 64 1.96 -0.93 -21.73
CA ASP A 64 1.88 -1.54 -23.05
C ASP A 64 2.46 -2.96 -23.06
N GLN A 65 3.66 -3.14 -22.49
CA GLN A 65 4.31 -4.44 -22.39
C GLN A 65 3.50 -5.41 -21.51
N MET A 66 3.01 -4.94 -20.36
CA MET A 66 2.28 -5.78 -19.41
C MET A 66 0.88 -6.18 -19.91
N LEU A 67 0.13 -5.24 -20.49
CA LEU A 67 -1.24 -5.48 -20.96
C LEU A 67 -1.28 -6.34 -22.23
N THR A 68 -0.25 -6.25 -23.09
CA THR A 68 -0.14 -7.08 -24.30
C THR A 68 0.65 -8.37 -24.09
N TRP A 69 1.19 -8.60 -22.89
CA TRP A 69 1.86 -9.84 -22.55
C TRP A 69 0.92 -11.05 -22.65
N PRO A 70 1.40 -12.23 -23.10
CA PRO A 70 0.59 -13.45 -23.16
C PRO A 70 -0.12 -13.73 -21.83
N ARG A 71 -1.46 -13.67 -21.87
CA ARG A 71 -2.34 -13.76 -20.68
C ARG A 71 -2.03 -14.97 -19.79
N ASP A 72 -1.78 -16.12 -20.41
CA ASP A 72 -1.47 -17.41 -19.75
C ASP A 72 -0.15 -17.41 -18.95
N THR A 73 0.66 -16.36 -19.07
CA THR A 73 1.93 -16.21 -18.33
C THR A 73 2.07 -14.84 -17.66
N ARG A 74 1.04 -13.98 -17.75
CA ARG A 74 1.11 -12.59 -17.30
C ARG A 74 1.30 -12.47 -15.78
N PHE A 75 0.69 -13.37 -15.00
CA PHE A 75 0.93 -13.46 -13.56
C PHE A 75 2.39 -13.86 -13.27
N ASN A 76 2.94 -14.83 -14.00
CA ASN A 76 4.31 -15.29 -13.78
C ASN A 76 5.33 -14.16 -14.05
N GLU A 77 5.05 -13.33 -15.05
CA GLU A 77 5.95 -12.23 -15.44
C GLU A 77 5.78 -11.00 -14.54
N PHE A 78 4.56 -10.52 -14.34
CA PHE A 78 4.31 -9.24 -13.67
C PHE A 78 3.63 -9.36 -12.30
N GLY A 79 3.14 -10.54 -11.92
CA GLY A 79 2.35 -10.73 -10.69
C GLY A 79 0.99 -10.04 -10.70
N VAL A 80 0.58 -9.48 -11.85
CA VAL A 80 -0.74 -8.86 -12.02
C VAL A 80 -1.82 -9.93 -12.11
N ILE A 81 -3.03 -9.59 -11.68
CA ILE A 81 -4.16 -10.50 -11.69
C ILE A 81 -5.00 -10.24 -12.93
N ASN A 82 -5.09 -11.25 -13.78
CA ASN A 82 -5.97 -11.24 -14.93
C ASN A 82 -7.43 -11.06 -14.50
N ASP A 83 -8.14 -10.12 -15.13
CA ASP A 83 -9.56 -9.89 -14.88
C ASP A 83 -10.37 -11.12 -15.35
N PRO A 84 -11.04 -11.86 -14.46
CA PRO A 84 -11.71 -13.12 -14.80
C PRO A 84 -12.86 -12.95 -15.79
N ASP A 85 -13.39 -11.73 -15.96
CA ASP A 85 -14.48 -11.43 -16.90
C ASP A 85 -13.96 -11.18 -18.33
N CYS A 86 -12.64 -11.26 -18.54
CA CYS A 86 -11.99 -11.03 -19.82
C CYS A 86 -11.40 -12.29 -20.45
N THR A 87 -11.25 -12.26 -21.78
CA THR A 87 -10.63 -13.29 -22.60
C THR A 87 -9.44 -12.72 -23.38
N PRO A 88 -8.48 -13.54 -23.84
CA PRO A 88 -7.34 -13.07 -24.60
C PRO A 88 -7.72 -12.19 -25.82
N GLY A 89 -6.93 -11.14 -26.02
CA GLY A 89 -6.93 -10.33 -27.23
C GLY A 89 -6.28 -11.02 -28.42
N ASP A 90 -6.30 -10.35 -29.57
CA ASP A 90 -5.42 -10.65 -30.71
C ASP A 90 -5.11 -9.36 -31.49
N ALA A 91 -4.51 -9.48 -32.68
CA ALA A 91 -4.18 -8.33 -33.52
C ALA A 91 -5.38 -7.43 -33.86
N SER A 92 -6.63 -7.93 -33.83
CA SER A 92 -7.84 -7.12 -34.05
C SER A 92 -8.17 -6.21 -32.87
N THR A 93 -7.59 -6.45 -31.71
CA THR A 93 -7.77 -5.66 -30.48
C THR A 93 -6.46 -5.02 -30.02
N ASP A 94 -5.48 -4.90 -30.91
CA ASP A 94 -4.10 -4.49 -30.59
C ASP A 94 -3.50 -5.32 -29.44
N ASN A 95 -3.89 -6.59 -29.37
CA ASN A 95 -3.57 -7.57 -28.32
C ASN A 95 -4.09 -7.23 -26.90
N PHE A 96 -4.93 -6.21 -26.74
CA PHE A 96 -5.65 -6.00 -25.48
C PHE A 96 -6.71 -7.09 -25.29
N ASP A 97 -6.89 -7.54 -24.05
CA ASP A 97 -7.93 -8.49 -23.70
C ASP A 97 -9.34 -7.97 -24.04
N ARG A 98 -10.22 -8.92 -24.37
CA ARG A 98 -11.63 -8.69 -24.66
C ARG A 98 -12.43 -8.85 -23.39
N CYS A 99 -13.08 -7.77 -22.98
CA CYS A 99 -13.80 -7.69 -21.71
C CYS A 99 -15.25 -7.28 -21.95
N ALA A 100 -16.16 -7.76 -21.11
CA ALA A 100 -17.56 -7.32 -21.12
C ALA A 100 -17.68 -5.84 -20.71
N ASP A 101 -16.87 -5.42 -19.74
CA ASP A 101 -16.66 -4.01 -19.42
C ASP A 101 -15.68 -3.41 -20.43
N SER A 102 -16.16 -2.47 -21.24
CA SER A 102 -15.37 -1.84 -22.31
C SER A 102 -14.15 -1.06 -21.80
N GLU A 103 -14.19 -0.62 -20.54
CA GLU A 103 -13.11 0.11 -19.90
C GLU A 103 -12.14 -0.81 -19.14
N SER A 104 -12.43 -2.11 -18.99
CA SER A 104 -11.43 -3.03 -18.42
C SER A 104 -10.28 -3.23 -19.41
N ALA A 105 -9.05 -3.19 -18.89
CA ALA A 105 -7.84 -3.46 -19.66
C ALA A 105 -7.44 -4.95 -19.66
N GLY A 106 -8.20 -5.83 -19.01
CA GLY A 106 -7.89 -7.27 -18.90
C GLY A 106 -7.14 -7.67 -17.63
N VAL A 107 -6.78 -6.70 -16.80
CA VAL A 107 -6.12 -6.86 -15.51
C VAL A 107 -6.97 -6.15 -14.45
N ILE A 108 -7.20 -6.82 -13.32
CA ILE A 108 -8.00 -6.26 -12.21
C ILE A 108 -7.49 -4.86 -11.86
N GLY A 109 -8.41 -3.90 -11.88
CA GLY A 109 -8.14 -2.53 -11.48
C GLY A 109 -7.34 -1.67 -12.46
N ILE A 110 -6.95 -2.21 -13.62
CA ILE A 110 -6.37 -1.41 -14.71
C ILE A 110 -7.46 -1.11 -15.72
N ARG A 111 -7.64 0.19 -16.01
CA ARG A 111 -8.72 0.72 -16.84
C ARG A 111 -8.15 1.32 -18.13
N LYS A 112 -8.92 1.29 -19.20
CA LYS A 112 -8.58 1.91 -20.49
C LYS A 112 -9.68 2.86 -20.95
N PHE A 113 -9.28 4.01 -21.48
CA PHE A 113 -10.19 5.06 -21.92
C PHE A 113 -9.84 5.52 -23.33
N PRO A 114 -10.81 6.02 -24.11
CA PRO A 114 -10.53 6.63 -25.41
C PRO A 114 -9.53 7.79 -25.28
N ASN A 115 -8.59 7.88 -26.21
CA ASN A 115 -7.67 9.01 -26.30
C ASN A 115 -8.24 10.08 -27.25
N PRO A 116 -8.64 11.27 -26.75
CA PRO A 116 -9.26 12.30 -27.58
C PRO A 116 -8.35 12.84 -28.69
N SER A 117 -7.03 12.73 -28.50
CA SER A 117 -6.02 13.17 -29.47
C SER A 117 -5.72 12.13 -30.55
N GLY A 118 -6.34 10.94 -30.48
CA GLY A 118 -6.00 9.77 -31.27
C GLY A 118 -4.75 9.04 -30.74
N GLY A 119 -4.57 7.78 -31.17
CA GLY A 119 -3.49 6.91 -30.72
C GLY A 119 -3.92 5.87 -29.68
N PRO A 120 -2.96 5.29 -28.93
CA PRO A 120 -3.26 4.28 -27.91
C PRO A 120 -4.23 4.77 -26.84
N PRO A 121 -5.05 3.87 -26.25
CA PRO A 121 -5.97 4.23 -25.18
C PRO A 121 -5.21 4.78 -23.96
N LEU A 122 -5.86 5.68 -23.23
CA LEU A 122 -5.34 6.17 -21.96
C LEU A 122 -5.51 5.07 -20.91
N ILE A 123 -4.47 4.78 -20.14
CA ILE A 123 -4.47 3.76 -19.08
C ILE A 123 -4.60 4.43 -17.72
N GLY A 124 -5.59 4.01 -16.95
CA GLY A 124 -5.82 4.43 -15.57
C GLY A 124 -5.69 3.29 -14.57
N VAL A 125 -5.40 3.65 -13.32
CA VAL A 125 -5.18 2.70 -12.23
C VAL A 125 -6.21 2.98 -11.15
N THR A 126 -6.80 1.93 -10.57
CA THR A 126 -7.73 2.00 -9.43
C THR A 126 -7.05 1.43 -8.18
N CYS A 127 -7.64 1.63 -6.99
CA CYS A 127 -7.13 1.04 -5.75
C CYS A 127 -6.96 -0.49 -5.84
N SER A 128 -7.89 -1.17 -6.51
CA SER A 128 -7.85 -2.64 -6.66
C SER A 128 -6.66 -3.16 -7.48
N ALA A 129 -6.03 -2.34 -8.33
CA ALA A 129 -4.87 -2.76 -9.11
C ALA A 129 -3.68 -3.19 -8.24
N CYS A 130 -3.54 -2.54 -7.08
CA CYS A 130 -2.54 -2.90 -6.07
C CYS A 130 -3.15 -3.79 -4.98
N HIS A 131 -4.34 -3.44 -4.47
CA HIS A 131 -4.85 -4.05 -3.23
C HIS A 131 -5.69 -5.32 -3.41
N ALA A 132 -6.19 -5.61 -4.62
CA ALA A 132 -6.82 -6.89 -4.89
C ALA A 132 -5.77 -7.97 -5.09
N GLY A 133 -5.95 -9.12 -4.46
CA GLY A 133 -5.03 -10.25 -4.49
C GLY A 133 -5.77 -11.58 -4.59
N PHE A 134 -5.03 -12.69 -4.60
CA PHE A 134 -5.66 -14.01 -4.49
C PHE A 134 -6.16 -14.28 -3.08
N ASP A 135 -7.42 -14.70 -2.95
CA ASP A 135 -8.05 -15.10 -1.71
C ASP A 135 -7.37 -16.36 -1.13
N PRO A 136 -6.73 -16.28 0.04
CA PRO A 136 -6.10 -17.44 0.67
C PRO A 136 -7.09 -18.53 1.08
N ASN A 137 -8.37 -18.17 1.28
CA ASN A 137 -9.44 -19.13 1.56
C ASN A 137 -10.00 -19.77 0.29
N HIS A 138 -9.75 -19.18 -0.88
CA HIS A 138 -10.16 -19.69 -2.19
C HIS A 138 -9.02 -19.52 -3.21
N PRO A 139 -7.84 -20.12 -2.99
CA PRO A 139 -6.70 -19.91 -3.87
C PRO A 139 -7.01 -20.44 -5.29
N PRO A 140 -6.51 -19.77 -6.36
CA PRO A 140 -6.73 -20.25 -7.71
C PRO A 140 -5.97 -21.55 -7.96
N ALA A 141 -6.56 -22.45 -8.75
CA ALA A 141 -5.85 -23.63 -9.26
C ALA A 141 -4.77 -23.24 -10.29
N ASP A 142 -5.03 -22.18 -11.05
CA ASP A 142 -4.08 -21.55 -11.97
C ASP A 142 -4.15 -20.03 -11.80
N PRO A 143 -3.07 -19.38 -11.32
CA PRO A 143 -3.08 -17.94 -11.10
C PRO A 143 -3.14 -17.10 -12.39
N ASN A 144 -2.86 -17.66 -13.57
CA ASN A 144 -3.07 -16.95 -14.84
C ASN A 144 -4.53 -17.05 -15.32
N HIS A 145 -5.31 -17.98 -14.78
CA HIS A 145 -6.73 -18.16 -15.11
C HIS A 145 -7.61 -18.16 -13.85
N PRO A 146 -7.59 -17.07 -13.05
CA PRO A 146 -8.39 -17.01 -11.85
C PRO A 146 -9.87 -16.89 -12.18
N LYS A 147 -10.70 -17.26 -11.21
CA LYS A 147 -12.14 -17.00 -11.20
C LYS A 147 -12.44 -15.85 -10.24
N ALA A 148 -13.64 -15.27 -10.36
CA ALA A 148 -14.10 -14.20 -9.46
C ALA A 148 -14.02 -14.58 -7.96
N GLU A 149 -14.32 -15.85 -7.61
CA GLU A 149 -14.21 -16.37 -6.24
C GLU A 149 -12.78 -16.42 -5.71
N ASN A 150 -11.77 -16.39 -6.58
CA ASN A 150 -10.37 -16.40 -6.17
C ASN A 150 -9.84 -15.01 -5.82
N ILE A 151 -10.63 -13.95 -5.96
CA ILE A 151 -10.15 -12.56 -5.81
C ILE A 151 -10.59 -11.99 -4.46
N HIS A 152 -9.63 -11.77 -3.57
CA HIS A 152 -9.84 -11.00 -2.35
C HIS A 152 -9.61 -9.51 -2.63
N PRO A 153 -10.54 -8.62 -2.26
CA PRO A 153 -10.50 -7.23 -2.72
C PRO A 153 -9.42 -6.37 -2.07
N THR A 154 -8.95 -6.74 -0.87
CA THR A 154 -8.15 -5.85 -0.01
C THR A 154 -6.98 -6.56 0.68
N ILE A 155 -6.51 -7.70 0.18
CA ILE A 155 -5.39 -8.44 0.79
C ILE A 155 -4.03 -7.78 0.51
N GLY A 156 -3.95 -6.93 -0.52
CA GLY A 156 -2.67 -6.51 -1.07
C GLY A 156 -2.10 -7.57 -2.00
N ASN A 157 -1.81 -7.20 -3.25
CA ASN A 157 -1.22 -8.14 -4.19
C ASN A 157 0.27 -8.36 -3.89
N GLN A 158 0.57 -9.36 -3.06
CA GLN A 158 1.94 -9.71 -2.64
C GLN A 158 2.83 -10.20 -3.80
N TYR A 159 2.25 -10.51 -4.95
CA TYR A 159 2.97 -11.06 -6.10
C TYR A 159 3.32 -9.98 -7.12
N LEU A 160 2.67 -8.82 -7.04
CA LEU A 160 2.79 -7.74 -8.00
C LEU A 160 4.22 -7.23 -8.10
N GLN A 161 4.78 -7.24 -9.31
CA GLN A 161 6.13 -6.75 -9.61
C GLN A 161 6.07 -5.35 -10.23
N ILE A 162 5.56 -4.36 -9.48
CA ILE A 162 5.45 -2.96 -9.94
C ILE A 162 6.78 -2.42 -10.48
N GLY A 163 7.91 -2.77 -9.86
CA GLY A 163 9.24 -2.36 -10.32
C GLY A 163 9.52 -2.73 -11.79
N LYS A 164 8.96 -3.84 -12.31
CA LYS A 164 9.05 -4.21 -13.72
C LYS A 164 8.29 -3.25 -14.63
N ILE A 165 7.11 -2.81 -14.21
CA ILE A 165 6.29 -1.84 -14.95
C ILE A 165 7.00 -0.48 -14.96
N PHE A 166 7.53 -0.03 -13.82
CA PHE A 166 8.21 1.26 -13.71
C PHE A 166 9.52 1.35 -14.49
N ARG A 167 10.24 0.24 -14.65
CA ARG A 167 11.49 0.19 -15.42
C ARG A 167 11.31 -0.22 -16.89
N GLY A 168 10.10 -0.53 -17.35
CA GLY A 168 9.84 -1.21 -18.62
C GLY A 168 10.43 -0.52 -19.87
N HIS A 169 10.57 0.81 -19.82
CA HIS A 169 11.13 1.63 -20.90
C HIS A 169 12.44 2.33 -20.53
N LEU A 170 13.06 1.94 -19.42
CA LEU A 170 14.32 2.52 -18.95
C LEU A 170 15.52 1.67 -19.39
N SER A 171 16.62 2.34 -19.71
CA SER A 171 17.91 1.68 -19.92
C SER A 171 18.42 1.08 -18.61
N PRO A 172 19.06 -0.11 -18.60
CA PRO A 172 19.74 -0.64 -17.43
C PRO A 172 20.79 0.30 -16.81
N HIS A 173 21.34 1.23 -17.61
CA HIS A 173 22.29 2.25 -17.17
C HIS A 173 21.65 3.47 -16.51
N ASP A 174 20.32 3.62 -16.61
CA ASP A 174 19.57 4.67 -15.92
C ASP A 174 19.52 4.36 -14.42
N PRO A 175 19.88 5.29 -13.51
CA PRO A 175 19.80 5.06 -12.07
C PRO A 175 18.40 4.62 -11.63
N ARG A 176 17.34 5.14 -12.26
CA ARG A 176 15.95 4.79 -11.94
C ARG A 176 15.66 3.32 -12.24
N TYR A 177 16.24 2.76 -13.30
CA TYR A 177 16.11 1.33 -13.60
C TYR A 177 16.59 0.47 -12.43
N GLN A 178 17.75 0.81 -11.86
CA GLN A 178 18.31 0.05 -10.73
C GLN A 178 17.50 0.24 -9.45
N VAL A 179 16.96 1.44 -9.20
CA VAL A 179 16.04 1.72 -8.10
C VAL A 179 14.80 0.83 -8.20
N PHE A 180 14.09 0.84 -9.33
CA PHE A 180 12.88 0.02 -9.51
C PHE A 180 13.18 -1.48 -9.53
N SER A 181 14.37 -1.88 -10.00
CA SER A 181 14.83 -3.27 -9.93
C SER A 181 15.08 -3.75 -8.51
N SER A 182 15.24 -2.82 -7.56
CA SER A 182 15.49 -3.11 -6.16
C SER A 182 14.22 -3.34 -5.34
N TRP A 183 13.04 -3.06 -5.89
CA TRP A 183 11.77 -3.24 -5.18
C TRP A 183 11.41 -4.73 -5.08
N ALA A 184 10.95 -5.16 -3.90
CA ALA A 184 10.47 -6.53 -3.71
C ALA A 184 9.10 -6.71 -4.40
N PRO A 185 8.75 -7.93 -4.84
CA PRO A 185 7.36 -8.26 -5.19
C PRO A 185 6.42 -7.89 -4.04
N GLY A 186 5.25 -7.35 -4.35
CA GLY A 186 4.28 -6.90 -3.34
C GLY A 186 4.54 -5.52 -2.77
N THR A 187 5.61 -4.84 -3.19
CA THR A 187 5.97 -3.50 -2.69
C THR A 187 5.84 -2.41 -3.75
N VAL A 188 5.56 -1.20 -3.29
CA VAL A 188 5.50 0.01 -4.10
C VAL A 188 5.95 1.22 -3.30
N ASP A 189 6.73 2.08 -3.92
CA ASP A 189 7.00 3.43 -3.44
C ASP A 189 6.23 4.41 -4.32
N THR A 190 5.15 5.00 -3.80
CA THR A 190 4.42 6.02 -4.52
C THR A 190 5.06 7.40 -4.38
N THR A 191 5.91 7.63 -3.37
CA THR A 191 6.63 8.91 -3.20
C THR A 191 7.70 9.10 -4.25
N VAL A 192 8.08 8.07 -5.02
CA VAL A 192 8.97 8.25 -6.18
C VAL A 192 8.44 9.28 -7.20
N LEU A 193 7.11 9.41 -7.31
CA LEU A 193 6.45 10.38 -8.16
C LEU A 193 6.46 11.77 -7.51
N GLU A 194 6.13 11.84 -6.22
CA GLU A 194 6.24 13.04 -5.40
C GLU A 194 7.54 13.06 -4.59
N ASN A 195 8.66 13.06 -5.34
CA ASN A 195 9.97 12.67 -4.85
C ASN A 195 10.40 13.42 -3.58
N ASP A 196 10.62 12.69 -2.49
CA ASP A 196 11.23 13.14 -1.23
C ASP A 196 12.70 12.70 -1.09
N HIS A 197 13.30 12.24 -2.20
CA HIS A 197 14.67 11.76 -2.33
C HIS A 197 15.01 10.54 -1.48
N ILE A 198 14.00 9.72 -1.14
CA ILE A 198 14.16 8.48 -0.37
C ILE A 198 13.48 7.34 -1.13
N ASN A 199 14.25 6.35 -1.57
CA ASN A 199 13.72 5.09 -2.06
C ASN A 199 13.23 4.23 -0.89
N ASN A 200 11.91 4.04 -0.78
CA ASN A 200 11.30 3.39 0.37
C ASN A 200 10.11 2.46 0.04
N PRO A 201 10.25 1.50 -0.89
CA PRO A 201 9.15 0.63 -1.28
C PRO A 201 8.46 -0.03 -0.07
N GLY A 202 7.16 0.19 0.05
CA GLY A 202 6.32 -0.33 1.11
C GLY A 202 5.44 -1.48 0.62
N MET A 203 5.20 -2.48 1.46
CA MET A 203 4.25 -3.56 1.20
C MET A 203 2.88 -2.96 0.89
N ILE A 204 2.18 -3.55 -0.07
CA ILE A 204 0.79 -3.21 -0.33
C ILE A 204 -0.02 -3.76 0.83
N THR A 205 -0.39 -2.85 1.74
CA THR A 205 -0.93 -3.22 3.04
C THR A 205 -2.32 -3.86 2.92
N PRO A 206 -2.59 -4.99 3.60
CA PRO A 206 -3.93 -5.54 3.70
C PRO A 206 -4.87 -4.62 4.49
N ILE A 207 -6.12 -4.48 4.03
CA ILE A 207 -7.16 -3.69 4.68
C ILE A 207 -8.32 -4.60 5.02
N TRP A 208 -8.46 -4.96 6.29
CA TRP A 208 -9.55 -5.78 6.80
C TRP A 208 -9.81 -5.48 8.26
N ASP A 209 -10.95 -5.98 8.75
CA ASP A 209 -11.35 -5.90 10.15
C ASP A 209 -11.40 -4.45 10.69
N VAL A 210 -11.57 -3.46 9.80
CA VAL A 210 -11.58 -2.04 10.13
C VAL A 210 -12.51 -1.73 11.32
N PRO A 211 -13.75 -2.24 11.40
CA PRO A 211 -14.63 -1.94 12.54
C PRO A 211 -14.12 -2.41 13.90
N ASP A 212 -13.19 -3.37 13.92
CA ASP A 212 -12.62 -3.96 15.14
C ASP A 212 -11.26 -3.34 15.51
N ARG A 213 -10.75 -2.40 14.69
CA ARG A 213 -9.49 -1.69 14.97
C ARG A 213 -9.68 -0.54 15.96
N PRO A 214 -8.63 -0.15 16.72
CA PRO A 214 -8.67 1.03 17.59
C PRO A 214 -9.06 2.31 16.85
N PHE A 215 -9.64 3.26 17.61
CA PHE A 215 -9.95 4.61 17.14
C PHE A 215 -9.08 5.63 17.87
N PHE A 216 -8.63 6.63 17.13
CA PHE A 216 -7.83 7.73 17.64
C PHE A 216 -8.59 9.04 17.50
N ASN A 217 -8.49 9.87 18.53
CA ASN A 217 -8.95 11.26 18.45
C ASN A 217 -7.76 12.10 17.97
N VAL A 218 -7.88 12.62 16.76
CA VAL A 218 -6.88 13.45 16.10
C VAL A 218 -7.52 14.75 15.65
N THR A 219 -6.71 15.67 15.13
CA THR A 219 -7.17 16.86 14.44
C THR A 219 -6.56 16.91 13.05
N VAL A 220 -7.29 17.45 12.08
CA VAL A 220 -6.79 17.73 10.73
C VAL A 220 -7.04 19.20 10.46
N GLY A 221 -5.98 20.02 10.48
CA GLY A 221 -6.12 21.47 10.36
C GLY A 221 -6.95 22.07 11.50
N GLY A 222 -6.81 21.53 12.71
CA GLY A 222 -7.56 21.92 13.91
C GLY A 222 -8.98 21.38 13.99
N VAL A 223 -9.48 20.68 12.97
CA VAL A 223 -10.81 20.05 12.99
C VAL A 223 -10.72 18.69 13.69
N PRO A 224 -11.47 18.44 14.78
CA PRO A 224 -11.48 17.15 15.44
C PRO A 224 -12.01 16.03 14.53
N VAL A 225 -11.27 14.95 14.44
CA VAL A 225 -11.63 13.74 13.71
C VAL A 225 -11.43 12.53 14.62
N ARG A 226 -12.36 11.57 14.57
CA ARG A 226 -12.19 10.26 15.18
C ARG A 226 -11.96 9.24 14.07
N ALA A 227 -10.74 8.71 13.99
CA ALA A 227 -10.29 7.93 12.84
C ALA A 227 -9.69 6.58 13.25
N HIS A 228 -9.80 5.60 12.36
CA HIS A 228 -8.91 4.44 12.34
C HIS A 228 -7.63 4.79 11.61
N ARG A 229 -6.56 4.05 11.89
CA ARG A 229 -5.37 4.03 11.04
C ARG A 229 -5.45 2.86 10.10
N ASN A 230 -5.28 3.04 8.79
CA ASN A 230 -5.44 1.93 7.82
C ASN A 230 -4.18 1.53 7.03
N GLY A 231 -3.32 2.46 6.65
CA GLY A 231 -2.02 2.24 5.99
C GLY A 231 -0.80 2.81 6.74
N GLN A 232 0.34 2.92 6.04
CA GLN A 232 1.63 3.29 6.61
C GLN A 232 2.01 4.77 6.36
N GLY A 233 1.19 5.53 5.64
CA GLY A 233 1.43 6.95 5.33
C GLY A 233 0.96 7.89 6.44
N GLY A 234 1.28 9.17 6.31
CA GLY A 234 0.78 10.19 7.25
C GLY A 234 -0.73 10.44 7.12
N GLU A 235 -1.29 10.17 5.94
CA GLU A 235 -2.74 10.25 5.68
C GLU A 235 -3.57 9.21 6.40
N ASP A 236 -2.96 8.07 6.71
CA ASP A 236 -3.64 7.01 7.40
C ASP A 236 -3.94 7.39 8.85
N ASP A 237 -3.32 8.42 9.41
CA ASP A 237 -3.67 8.98 10.71
C ASP A 237 -4.91 9.92 10.64
N ALA A 238 -5.39 10.26 9.43
CA ALA A 238 -6.45 11.25 9.21
C ALA A 238 -7.81 10.64 8.79
N GLY A 239 -7.94 9.31 8.85
CA GLY A 239 -9.19 8.60 8.56
C GLY A 239 -9.33 8.15 7.10
N CYS A 240 -10.37 7.35 6.84
CA CYS A 240 -10.53 6.64 5.57
C CYS A 240 -10.71 7.58 4.37
N GLU A 241 -11.55 8.59 4.49
CA GLU A 241 -11.88 9.50 3.40
C GLU A 241 -10.65 10.32 2.98
N THR A 242 -9.93 10.89 3.94
CA THR A 242 -8.70 11.64 3.70
C THR A 242 -7.62 10.77 3.08
N ALA A 243 -7.43 9.55 3.60
CA ALA A 243 -6.47 8.60 3.06
C ALA A 243 -6.82 8.17 1.63
N ALA A 244 -8.11 7.86 1.36
CA ALA A 244 -8.57 7.47 0.04
C ALA A 244 -8.38 8.59 -1.00
N LEU A 245 -8.72 9.84 -0.66
CA LEU A 245 -8.51 10.99 -1.54
C LEU A 245 -7.03 11.19 -1.87
N ARG A 246 -6.16 11.09 -0.86
CA ARG A 246 -4.70 11.14 -1.07
C ARG A 246 -4.24 10.08 -2.06
N VAL A 247 -4.72 8.84 -1.94
CA VAL A 247 -4.34 7.75 -2.85
C VAL A 247 -4.78 8.06 -4.28
N TYR A 248 -5.96 8.65 -4.48
CA TYR A 248 -6.40 9.06 -5.82
C TYR A 248 -5.50 10.12 -6.45
N PHE A 249 -4.99 11.08 -5.66
CA PHE A 249 -3.97 12.01 -6.14
C PHE A 249 -2.69 11.26 -6.57
N ASN A 250 -2.19 10.31 -5.78
CA ASN A 250 -1.01 9.51 -6.12
C ASN A 250 -1.17 8.65 -7.38
N ILE A 251 -2.40 8.27 -7.76
CA ILE A 251 -2.69 7.57 -9.02
C ILE A 251 -3.23 8.51 -10.09
N GLY A 252 -3.02 9.82 -9.94
CA GLY A 252 -3.10 10.79 -11.02
C GLY A 252 -4.31 11.72 -11.04
N MET A 253 -5.22 11.60 -10.08
CA MET A 253 -6.37 12.52 -9.97
C MET A 253 -5.87 13.97 -9.85
N CYS A 254 -6.43 14.87 -10.66
CA CYS A 254 -6.09 16.30 -10.69
C CYS A 254 -4.60 16.63 -10.92
N ALA A 255 -3.84 15.71 -11.55
CA ALA A 255 -2.41 15.86 -11.67
C ALA A 255 -2.00 17.14 -12.41
N ALA A 256 -2.65 17.42 -13.56
CA ALA A 256 -2.38 18.62 -14.36
C ALA A 256 -2.95 19.89 -13.72
N GLU A 257 -4.11 19.75 -13.09
CA GLU A 257 -4.92 20.87 -12.62
C GLU A 257 -4.35 21.52 -11.37
N CYS A 258 -3.87 20.72 -10.40
CA CYS A 258 -3.40 21.27 -9.12
C CYS A 258 -2.34 20.45 -8.36
N MET A 259 -1.78 19.38 -8.94
CA MET A 259 -0.72 18.59 -8.26
C MET A 259 0.69 18.93 -8.74
N VAL A 260 0.93 18.93 -10.07
CA VAL A 260 2.29 19.01 -10.64
C VAL A 260 3.04 20.29 -10.24
N GLY A 261 2.33 21.41 -10.07
CA GLY A 261 2.92 22.67 -9.61
C GLY A 261 3.46 22.64 -8.18
N HIS A 262 3.08 21.65 -7.39
CA HIS A 262 3.45 21.52 -5.98
C HIS A 262 4.61 20.54 -5.73
N LEU A 263 5.12 19.89 -6.78
CA LEU A 263 6.15 18.86 -6.67
C LEU A 263 7.56 19.47 -6.63
N ALA A 264 8.48 18.80 -5.92
CA ALA A 264 9.90 19.17 -5.88
C ALA A 264 10.55 19.20 -7.28
N ASN A 265 10.16 18.26 -8.15
CA ASN A 265 10.58 18.21 -9.55
C ASN A 265 9.67 19.04 -10.48
N GLY A 266 8.62 19.68 -9.94
CA GLY A 266 7.69 20.52 -10.69
C GLY A 266 8.25 21.90 -11.06
N PRO A 267 7.46 22.71 -11.79
CA PRO A 267 7.83 24.10 -12.09
C PRO A 267 8.13 24.88 -10.80
N GLY A 268 9.35 25.42 -10.68
CA GLY A 268 9.78 26.15 -9.48
C GLY A 268 10.70 25.35 -8.55
N GLY A 269 10.78 24.03 -8.70
CA GLY A 269 11.82 23.20 -8.08
C GLY A 269 11.73 23.10 -6.55
N SER A 270 10.55 23.29 -5.96
CA SER A 270 10.34 23.22 -4.51
C SER A 270 9.00 22.57 -4.22
N GLN A 271 9.01 21.61 -3.28
CA GLN A 271 7.78 20.99 -2.82
C GLN A 271 7.00 21.97 -1.94
N ILE A 272 5.70 22.11 -2.16
CA ILE A 272 4.80 22.96 -1.36
C ILE A 272 3.48 22.23 -1.11
N PRO A 273 2.71 22.56 -0.05
CA PRO A 273 1.43 21.90 0.22
C PRO A 273 0.42 22.08 -0.90
N ILE A 274 -0.32 21.02 -1.22
CA ILE A 274 -1.47 21.13 -2.12
C ILE A 274 -2.57 22.01 -1.49
N ASP A 275 -3.20 22.87 -2.29
CA ASP A 275 -4.34 23.67 -1.86
C ASP A 275 -5.65 23.01 -2.32
N LEU A 276 -6.32 22.30 -1.40
CA LEU A 276 -7.60 21.65 -1.69
C LEU A 276 -8.72 22.63 -2.05
N ALA A 277 -8.67 23.87 -1.56
CA ALA A 277 -9.66 24.88 -1.92
C ALA A 277 -9.44 25.42 -3.34
N GLU A 278 -8.19 25.48 -3.80
CA GLU A 278 -7.86 25.72 -5.20
C GLU A 278 -8.25 24.53 -6.07
N CYS A 279 -7.82 23.31 -5.73
CA CYS A 279 -8.12 22.09 -6.48
C CYS A 279 -9.62 21.94 -6.75
N ARG A 280 -10.48 22.15 -5.74
CA ARG A 280 -11.95 22.07 -5.91
C ARG A 280 -12.52 23.05 -6.95
N LYS A 281 -11.83 24.15 -7.23
CA LYS A 281 -12.27 25.14 -8.24
C LYS A 281 -11.89 24.72 -9.65
N VAL A 282 -10.80 23.98 -9.82
CA VAL A 282 -10.18 23.69 -11.12
C VAL A 282 -10.26 22.23 -11.54
N CYS A 283 -10.54 21.32 -10.61
CA CYS A 283 -10.61 19.88 -10.85
C CYS A 283 -11.99 19.30 -10.45
N PRO A 284 -12.90 19.07 -11.40
CA PRO A 284 -14.19 18.42 -11.14
C PRO A 284 -14.06 17.00 -10.57
N ASP A 285 -13.01 16.26 -10.95
CA ASP A 285 -12.79 14.88 -10.52
C ASP A 285 -12.58 14.79 -8.99
N LEU A 286 -11.96 15.81 -8.37
CA LEU A 286 -11.84 15.88 -6.91
C LEU A 286 -13.21 16.02 -6.24
N VAL A 287 -14.10 16.85 -6.78
CA VAL A 287 -15.44 17.06 -6.21
C VAL A 287 -16.24 15.76 -6.29
N GLU A 288 -16.17 15.06 -7.43
CA GLU A 288 -16.79 13.74 -7.59
C GLU A 288 -16.22 12.71 -6.60
N ALA A 289 -14.90 12.70 -6.41
CA ALA A 289 -14.25 11.82 -5.46
C ALA A 289 -14.70 12.13 -4.02
N GLU A 290 -14.72 13.40 -3.60
CA GLU A 290 -15.18 13.81 -2.27
C GLU A 290 -16.63 13.40 -1.97
N GLU A 291 -17.51 13.46 -2.98
CA GLU A 291 -18.91 13.00 -2.85
C GLU A 291 -19.05 11.47 -2.78
N SER A 292 -18.00 10.73 -3.18
CA SER A 292 -18.05 9.29 -3.40
C SER A 292 -17.24 8.47 -2.41
N VAL A 293 -16.14 9.01 -1.85
CA VAL A 293 -15.22 8.26 -0.98
C VAL A 293 -15.88 7.70 0.29
N GLY A 294 -16.94 8.33 0.81
CA GLY A 294 -17.71 7.77 1.92
C GLY A 294 -18.31 6.38 1.62
N LYS A 295 -18.70 6.13 0.35
CA LYS A 295 -19.19 4.82 -0.10
C LYS A 295 -18.06 3.80 -0.16
N LEU A 296 -16.89 4.20 -0.66
CA LEU A 296 -15.66 3.38 -0.63
C LEU A 296 -15.31 3.01 0.82
N CYS A 297 -15.38 3.96 1.75
CA CYS A 297 -15.14 3.70 3.17
C CYS A 297 -16.18 2.74 3.79
N ALA A 298 -17.45 2.83 3.38
CA ALA A 298 -18.45 1.83 3.77
C ALA A 298 -18.09 0.43 3.24
N PHE A 299 -17.55 0.33 2.02
CA PHE A 299 -17.03 -0.94 1.49
C PHE A 299 -15.83 -1.46 2.29
N LEU A 300 -14.84 -0.61 2.62
CA LEU A 300 -13.63 -1.03 3.36
C LEU A 300 -13.91 -1.50 4.80
N GLN A 301 -15.09 -1.24 5.35
CA GLN A 301 -15.53 -1.81 6.63
C GLN A 301 -15.98 -3.28 6.53
N THR A 302 -16.11 -3.83 5.32
CA THR A 302 -16.67 -5.17 5.08
C THR A 302 -15.65 -6.32 4.98
N PRO A 303 -14.43 -6.15 4.45
CA PRO A 303 -13.45 -7.22 4.36
C PRO A 303 -12.98 -7.71 5.73
N ARG A 304 -12.71 -9.01 5.79
CA ARG A 304 -12.27 -9.72 7.00
C ARG A 304 -10.98 -10.45 6.72
N SER A 305 -10.11 -10.55 7.72
CA SER A 305 -8.87 -11.30 7.62
C SER A 305 -9.15 -12.77 7.23
N PRO A 306 -8.36 -13.33 6.30
CA PRO A 306 -8.47 -14.72 5.91
C PRO A 306 -8.02 -15.61 7.08
N ARG A 307 -8.85 -16.58 7.46
CA ARG A 307 -8.53 -17.52 8.53
C ARG A 307 -8.01 -18.82 7.93
N LEU A 308 -6.83 -19.26 8.35
CA LEU A 308 -6.23 -20.49 7.83
C LEU A 308 -7.16 -21.70 7.98
N VAL A 309 -7.90 -21.79 9.09
CA VAL A 309 -8.86 -22.89 9.33
C VAL A 309 -9.95 -23.01 8.26
N ASN A 310 -10.25 -21.92 7.56
CA ASN A 310 -11.25 -21.89 6.49
C ASN A 310 -10.62 -22.13 5.10
N ALA A 311 -9.29 -22.23 5.00
CA ALA A 311 -8.59 -22.45 3.74
C ALA A 311 -8.52 -23.95 3.40
N PRO A 312 -8.36 -24.33 2.12
CA PRO A 312 -8.19 -25.72 1.72
C PRO A 312 -7.06 -26.40 2.49
N ASP A 313 -7.38 -27.51 3.16
CA ASP A 313 -6.48 -28.27 4.05
C ASP A 313 -5.83 -27.46 5.20
N GLY A 314 -6.27 -26.23 5.43
CA GLY A 314 -5.67 -25.29 6.37
C GLY A 314 -5.50 -25.81 7.80
N PRO A 315 -6.51 -26.47 8.43
CA PRO A 315 -6.36 -27.03 9.77
C PRO A 315 -5.23 -28.06 9.94
N HIS A 316 -4.75 -28.69 8.85
CA HIS A 316 -3.63 -29.63 8.89
C HIS A 316 -2.27 -28.95 9.03
N PHE A 317 -2.18 -27.65 8.71
CA PHE A 317 -0.93 -26.88 8.86
C PHE A 317 -0.71 -26.36 10.29
N VAL A 318 -1.62 -26.65 11.22
CA VAL A 318 -1.57 -26.17 12.61
C VAL A 318 -1.37 -27.34 13.57
N ASP A 319 -0.33 -27.27 14.40
CA ASP A 319 -0.24 -28.12 15.60
C ASP A 319 -1.08 -27.54 16.74
N TRP A 320 -2.33 -27.96 16.77
CA TRP A 320 -3.32 -27.54 17.77
C TRP A 320 -2.92 -27.80 19.22
N LYS A 321 -1.98 -28.72 19.47
CA LYS A 321 -1.56 -29.08 20.85
C LYS A 321 -0.80 -27.94 21.51
N VAL A 322 -0.14 -27.09 20.74
CA VAL A 322 0.72 -26.01 21.26
C VAL A 322 0.09 -24.62 21.14
N VAL A 323 -1.05 -24.47 20.47
CA VAL A 323 -1.71 -23.17 20.23
C VAL A 323 -2.00 -22.41 21.55
N GLU A 324 -2.54 -23.08 22.58
CA GLU A 324 -2.81 -22.43 23.87
C GLU A 324 -1.53 -21.99 24.60
N LYS A 325 -0.43 -22.72 24.41
CA LYS A 325 0.88 -22.29 24.90
C LYS A 325 1.36 -21.07 24.11
N GLY A 326 1.27 -21.12 22.79
CA GLY A 326 1.63 -20.03 21.89
C GLY A 326 0.90 -18.73 22.19
N LYS A 327 -0.40 -18.82 22.48
CA LYS A 327 -1.20 -17.67 22.94
C LYS A 327 -0.63 -17.02 24.19
N LYS A 328 -0.24 -17.81 25.19
CA LYS A 328 0.38 -17.29 26.43
C LYS A 328 1.73 -16.65 26.14
N VAL A 329 2.56 -17.28 25.30
CA VAL A 329 3.85 -16.73 24.85
C VAL A 329 3.63 -15.38 24.16
N PHE A 330 2.66 -15.30 23.24
CA PHE A 330 2.33 -14.08 22.51
C PHE A 330 1.98 -12.92 23.45
N TYR A 331 1.02 -13.11 24.36
CA TYR A 331 0.63 -12.01 25.26
C TYR A 331 1.74 -11.58 26.21
N ASN A 332 2.66 -12.48 26.56
CA ASN A 332 3.79 -12.15 27.44
C ASN A 332 4.95 -11.46 26.70
N ALA A 333 5.21 -11.83 25.45
CA ALA A 333 6.40 -11.38 24.71
C ALA A 333 6.11 -10.33 23.62
N CYS A 334 4.88 -10.31 23.09
CA CYS A 334 4.50 -9.53 21.91
C CYS A 334 3.35 -8.55 22.20
N GLY A 335 2.49 -8.88 23.18
CA GLY A 335 1.26 -8.15 23.45
C GLY A 335 1.42 -6.71 23.98
N ALA A 336 2.64 -6.24 24.23
CA ALA A 336 2.88 -4.84 24.60
C ALA A 336 2.64 -3.86 23.42
N CYS A 337 2.82 -4.34 22.18
CA CYS A 337 2.48 -3.60 20.96
C CYS A 337 1.32 -4.29 20.24
N HIS A 338 1.41 -5.61 20.03
CA HIS A 338 0.43 -6.37 19.24
C HIS A 338 -0.84 -6.77 20.00
N SER A 339 -1.27 -5.97 20.97
CA SER A 339 -2.53 -6.18 21.67
C SER A 339 -2.98 -4.86 22.29
N ASP A 340 -4.25 -4.55 22.14
CA ASP A 340 -4.92 -3.41 22.78
C ASP A 340 -5.09 -3.57 24.30
N GLY A 341 -4.79 -4.76 24.84
CA GLY A 341 -4.73 -5.02 26.27
C GLY A 341 -6.08 -4.98 26.99
N ASP A 342 -7.18 -4.75 26.25
CA ASP A 342 -8.53 -4.68 26.78
C ASP A 342 -9.28 -5.99 26.46
N PRO A 343 -9.36 -6.94 27.41
CA PRO A 343 -10.09 -8.19 27.23
C PRO A 343 -11.62 -8.01 27.08
N SER A 344 -12.14 -6.79 27.16
CA SER A 344 -13.54 -6.46 26.90
C SER A 344 -13.84 -6.17 25.41
N VAL A 345 -12.81 -5.98 24.58
CA VAL A 345 -12.98 -5.86 23.12
C VAL A 345 -13.28 -7.25 22.54
N LYS A 346 -14.46 -7.36 21.92
CA LYS A 346 -15.02 -8.64 21.45
C LYS A 346 -14.23 -9.29 20.30
N HIS A 347 -13.38 -8.51 19.63
CA HIS A 347 -12.62 -8.89 18.43
C HIS A 347 -11.22 -8.27 18.49
N ASN A 348 -10.24 -8.98 19.07
CA ASN A 348 -8.84 -8.55 19.09
C ASN A 348 -8.19 -8.84 17.73
N VAL A 349 -7.72 -7.79 17.05
CA VAL A 349 -7.05 -7.84 15.73
C VAL A 349 -5.51 -7.93 15.83
N LEU A 350 -4.99 -8.11 17.05
CA LEU A 350 -3.58 -8.27 17.39
C LEU A 350 -2.71 -7.09 16.95
N THR A 351 -3.14 -5.88 17.31
CA THR A 351 -2.42 -4.62 17.09
C THR A 351 -2.92 -3.58 18.08
N ASP A 352 -2.06 -2.64 18.47
CA ASP A 352 -2.45 -1.40 19.14
C ASP A 352 -2.73 -0.25 18.15
N ASP A 353 -2.38 -0.42 16.86
CA ASP A 353 -2.35 0.60 15.81
C ASP A 353 -1.60 1.89 16.20
N LEU A 354 -0.75 1.80 17.22
CA LEU A 354 0.10 2.89 17.65
C LEU A 354 1.30 3.02 16.71
N ILE A 355 1.96 4.16 16.88
CA ILE A 355 3.09 4.59 16.08
C ILE A 355 4.31 4.50 16.98
N HIS A 356 5.26 3.65 16.60
CA HIS A 356 6.45 3.30 17.36
C HIS A 356 7.71 3.86 16.67
N PRO A 357 8.67 4.45 17.41
CA PRO A 357 9.89 4.96 16.81
C PRO A 357 10.65 3.88 16.04
N TYR A 358 11.14 4.20 14.83
CA TYR A 358 11.91 3.20 14.06
C TYR A 358 13.17 2.76 14.80
N SER A 359 13.71 3.60 15.69
CA SER A 359 14.88 3.29 16.52
C SER A 359 14.61 2.20 17.57
N GLU A 360 13.34 2.03 17.96
CA GLU A 360 12.90 0.96 18.87
C GLU A 360 12.62 -0.32 18.10
N VAL A 361 11.88 -0.23 16.98
CA VAL A 361 11.55 -1.37 16.12
C VAL A 361 12.80 -1.95 15.45
N GLY A 362 13.73 -1.09 15.01
CA GLY A 362 15.05 -1.46 14.49
C GLY A 362 15.09 -1.99 13.06
N THR A 363 13.96 -2.08 12.35
CA THR A 363 13.93 -2.47 10.92
C THR A 363 14.57 -1.41 10.03
N ASN A 364 14.77 -1.71 8.73
CA ASN A 364 15.28 -0.72 7.77
C ASN A 364 14.53 0.62 7.94
N SER A 365 15.24 1.74 8.01
CA SER A 365 14.65 3.03 8.39
C SER A 365 14.10 3.88 7.25
N CYS A 366 14.30 3.50 5.98
CA CYS A 366 14.01 4.40 4.85
C CYS A 366 12.53 4.77 4.74
N ARG A 367 11.62 3.80 4.91
CA ARG A 367 10.17 4.07 4.88
C ARG A 367 9.69 4.97 6.00
N ALA A 368 10.25 4.82 7.20
CA ALA A 368 9.93 5.72 8.31
C ALA A 368 10.39 7.16 8.05
N ARG A 369 11.38 7.39 7.20
CA ARG A 369 11.99 8.73 6.98
C ARG A 369 11.26 9.60 5.96
N THR A 370 10.20 9.11 5.31
CA THR A 370 9.47 9.85 4.28
C THR A 370 8.90 11.18 4.80
N THR A 371 8.91 12.22 3.96
CA THR A 371 8.63 13.60 4.38
C THR A 371 7.38 14.23 3.78
N ASN A 372 6.74 13.60 2.80
CA ASN A 372 5.66 14.25 2.02
C ASN A 372 4.45 14.73 2.85
N TRP A 373 4.24 14.17 4.04
CA TRP A 373 3.14 14.53 4.96
C TRP A 373 3.47 15.62 5.96
N MET A 374 4.71 16.10 5.97
CA MET A 374 5.17 17.14 6.90
C MET A 374 4.52 18.49 6.61
N ALA A 375 4.51 19.38 7.61
CA ALA A 375 4.12 20.76 7.37
C ALA A 375 5.01 21.39 6.27
N GLY A 376 4.40 22.05 5.29
CA GLY A 376 5.12 22.63 4.15
C GLY A 376 5.36 21.67 2.97
N HIS A 377 5.00 20.40 3.09
CA HIS A 377 5.15 19.39 2.04
C HIS A 377 3.82 19.08 1.35
N ILE A 378 3.87 18.46 0.17
CA ILE A 378 2.74 18.32 -0.74
C ILE A 378 1.49 17.69 -0.10
N TRP A 379 1.69 16.66 0.73
CA TRP A 379 0.62 15.93 1.39
C TRP A 379 0.30 16.43 2.80
N ALA A 380 0.78 17.62 3.18
CA ALA A 380 0.46 18.24 4.48
C ALA A 380 -1.06 18.38 4.71
N ALA A 381 -1.83 18.61 3.65
CA ALA A 381 -3.30 18.72 3.72
C ALA A 381 -4.00 17.39 4.04
N PHE A 382 -3.31 16.26 3.89
CA PHE A 382 -3.87 14.93 4.11
C PHE A 382 -3.39 14.30 5.42
N SER A 383 -2.49 14.91 6.19
CA SER A 383 -1.99 14.38 7.45
C SER A 383 -2.62 15.05 8.68
N SER A 384 -2.73 14.29 9.78
CA SER A 384 -3.19 14.82 11.07
C SER A 384 -2.21 15.85 11.65
N ASP A 385 -2.69 16.73 12.51
CA ASP A 385 -1.83 17.66 13.25
C ASP A 385 -0.90 16.88 14.20
N GLN A 386 -1.38 15.78 14.78
CA GLN A 386 -0.58 14.90 15.66
C GLN A 386 0.58 14.24 14.93
N TYR A 387 0.44 13.92 13.63
CA TYR A 387 1.55 13.49 12.80
C TYR A 387 2.61 14.58 12.76
N LYS A 388 2.22 15.81 12.43
CA LYS A 388 3.14 16.96 12.27
C LYS A 388 3.76 17.44 13.60
N GLU A 389 3.08 17.19 14.73
CA GLU A 389 3.52 17.55 16.08
C GLU A 389 4.48 16.53 16.72
N ARG A 390 4.78 15.42 16.05
CA ARG A 390 5.76 14.44 16.54
C ARG A 390 7.12 15.12 16.79
N PRO A 391 7.94 14.62 17.73
CA PRO A 391 9.24 15.24 18.06
C PRO A 391 10.19 15.45 16.87
N THR A 392 10.02 14.68 15.80
CA THR A 392 10.79 14.71 14.55
C THR A 392 10.18 15.61 13.47
N GLY A 393 9.01 16.20 13.72
CA GLY A 393 8.19 16.88 12.70
C GLY A 393 7.41 15.95 11.78
N GLY A 394 7.25 14.67 12.14
CA GLY A 394 6.45 13.68 11.40
C GLY A 394 7.14 12.34 11.15
N PRO A 395 8.28 12.33 10.45
CA PRO A 395 9.00 11.11 10.09
C PRO A 395 9.61 10.38 11.29
N GLY A 396 10.15 9.18 11.10
CA GLY A 396 10.91 8.44 12.10
C GLY A 396 10.10 7.40 12.88
N PHE A 397 8.95 6.99 12.38
CA PHE A 397 8.10 6.03 13.07
C PHE A 397 7.50 4.99 12.12
N TYR A 398 7.22 3.81 12.68
CA TYR A 398 6.43 2.75 12.06
C TYR A 398 5.13 2.57 12.80
N ARG A 399 4.11 2.12 12.08
CA ARG A 399 2.83 1.74 12.68
C ARG A 399 2.82 0.24 12.97
N ASP A 400 2.25 -0.13 14.11
CA ASP A 400 1.90 -1.54 14.35
C ASP A 400 0.74 -1.97 13.42
N MET A 401 0.90 -3.11 12.76
CA MET A 401 -0.04 -3.65 11.79
C MET A 401 -0.80 -4.83 12.42
N PRO A 402 -2.11 -5.02 12.14
CA PRO A 402 -2.84 -6.20 12.58
C PRO A 402 -2.13 -7.49 12.19
N LEU A 403 -1.94 -8.40 13.15
CA LEU A 403 -1.38 -9.73 12.88
C LEU A 403 -2.44 -10.77 12.49
N VAL A 404 -3.73 -10.44 12.54
CA VAL A 404 -4.77 -11.33 12.01
C VAL A 404 -4.59 -11.55 10.50
N GLY A 405 -4.64 -12.80 10.05
CA GLY A 405 -4.37 -13.16 8.65
C GLY A 405 -2.90 -13.17 8.25
N ILE A 406 -1.94 -12.95 9.17
CA ILE A 406 -0.50 -12.84 8.87
C ILE A 406 0.09 -14.08 8.17
N TRP A 407 -0.51 -15.26 8.38
CA TRP A 407 -0.12 -16.49 7.70
C TRP A 407 -0.19 -16.37 6.17
N ALA A 408 -1.02 -15.47 5.65
CA ALA A 408 -1.25 -15.27 4.23
C ALA A 408 -0.46 -14.10 3.63
N THR A 409 0.24 -13.31 4.44
CA THR A 409 0.86 -12.03 4.01
C THR A 409 2.36 -11.98 4.20
N ALA A 410 3.03 -13.12 4.26
CA ALA A 410 4.48 -13.18 4.21
C ALA A 410 4.99 -12.88 2.77
N PRO A 411 6.20 -12.34 2.59
CA PRO A 411 7.23 -12.03 3.61
C PRO A 411 6.84 -10.90 4.58
N PHE A 412 7.58 -10.78 5.70
CA PHE A 412 7.31 -9.77 6.72
C PHE A 412 8.13 -8.49 6.53
N PHE A 413 7.81 -7.51 7.40
CA PHE A 413 8.30 -6.13 7.44
C PHE A 413 7.72 -5.24 6.36
N HIS A 414 7.78 -3.93 6.60
CA HIS A 414 7.21 -2.91 5.71
C HIS A 414 7.70 -3.00 4.25
N ASN A 415 8.79 -3.70 3.96
CA ASN A 415 9.42 -3.81 2.63
C ASN A 415 9.39 -5.24 2.06
N ASP A 416 8.67 -6.19 2.68
CA ASP A 416 8.60 -7.61 2.26
C ASP A 416 9.98 -8.31 2.18
N ARG A 417 10.89 -7.98 3.10
CA ARG A 417 12.29 -8.46 3.07
C ARG A 417 12.65 -9.47 4.15
N LEU A 418 11.76 -9.76 5.10
CA LEU A 418 11.99 -10.82 6.07
C LEU A 418 11.20 -12.08 5.71
N GLY A 419 11.90 -13.07 5.16
CA GLY A 419 11.31 -14.33 4.71
C GLY A 419 11.46 -14.54 3.21
N ARG A 420 11.11 -15.74 2.78
CA ARG A 420 11.19 -16.15 1.38
C ARG A 420 9.94 -15.74 0.62
N PHE A 421 10.12 -15.04 -0.49
CA PHE A 421 9.09 -14.91 -1.52
C PHE A 421 8.98 -16.24 -2.28
N THR A 422 7.81 -16.89 -2.23
CA THR A 422 7.58 -18.20 -2.86
C THR A 422 7.03 -18.09 -4.28
N GLY A 423 6.35 -16.98 -4.61
CA GLY A 423 5.63 -16.84 -5.88
C GLY A 423 4.42 -17.77 -6.04
N ASP A 424 4.07 -18.53 -5.00
CA ASP A 424 3.00 -19.52 -5.00
C ASP A 424 1.81 -19.02 -4.16
N PRO A 425 0.63 -18.77 -4.77
CA PRO A 425 -0.56 -18.31 -4.06
C PRO A 425 -1.37 -19.41 -3.35
N SER A 426 -0.94 -20.68 -3.46
CA SER A 426 -1.56 -21.80 -2.74
C SER A 426 -1.44 -21.65 -1.22
N VAL A 427 -2.27 -22.37 -0.46
CA VAL A 427 -2.17 -22.43 1.01
C VAL A 427 -0.77 -22.91 1.43
N ALA A 428 -0.24 -23.95 0.78
CA ALA A 428 1.08 -24.49 1.08
C ALA A 428 2.19 -23.47 0.79
N GLY A 429 2.11 -22.74 -0.33
CA GLY A 429 3.06 -21.70 -0.70
C GLY A 429 3.09 -20.54 0.31
N ARG A 430 1.92 -20.14 0.81
CA ARG A 430 1.78 -19.09 1.85
C ARG A 430 2.31 -19.56 3.21
N ILE A 431 1.96 -20.79 3.63
CA ILE A 431 2.48 -21.36 4.87
C ILE A 431 4.01 -21.50 4.83
N ALA A 432 4.57 -21.94 3.70
CA ALA A 432 6.02 -22.02 3.54
C ALA A 432 6.71 -20.65 3.64
N ALA A 433 6.10 -19.60 3.07
CA ALA A 433 6.59 -18.22 3.21
C ALA A 433 6.49 -17.74 4.67
N TYR A 434 5.35 -17.97 5.31
CA TYR A 434 5.07 -17.60 6.69
C TYR A 434 6.01 -18.28 7.69
N GLU A 435 6.16 -19.60 7.63
CA GLU A 435 7.02 -20.35 8.54
C GLU A 435 8.49 -19.94 8.38
N ASN A 436 8.93 -19.68 7.15
CA ASN A 436 10.27 -19.16 6.91
C ASN A 436 10.45 -17.75 7.48
N ALA A 437 9.48 -16.86 7.29
CA ALA A 437 9.52 -15.51 7.85
C ALA A 437 9.53 -15.54 9.38
N MET A 438 8.71 -16.39 10.02
CA MET A 438 8.69 -16.60 11.47
C MET A 438 10.02 -17.18 12.00
N ASP A 439 10.62 -18.14 11.30
CA ASP A 439 11.92 -18.72 11.68
C ASP A 439 13.01 -17.64 11.68
N LEU A 440 13.07 -16.81 10.63
CA LEU A 440 14.02 -15.71 10.54
C LEU A 440 13.71 -14.58 11.52
N LEU A 441 12.43 -14.30 11.79
CA LEU A 441 12.00 -13.31 12.78
C LEU A 441 12.55 -13.64 14.16
N LEU A 442 12.31 -14.88 14.60
CA LEU A 442 12.63 -15.35 15.95
C LEU A 442 14.08 -15.85 16.08
N ASN A 443 14.80 -16.07 14.98
CA ASN A 443 16.20 -16.52 14.97
C ASN A 443 17.04 -15.63 14.03
N PRO A 444 17.37 -14.39 14.45
CA PRO A 444 18.07 -13.42 13.60
C PRO A 444 19.48 -13.85 13.21
N ASP A 445 20.10 -14.75 13.96
CA ASP A 445 21.37 -15.42 13.65
C ASP A 445 21.31 -16.25 12.35
N LYS A 446 20.11 -16.61 11.87
CA LYS A 446 19.91 -17.27 10.57
C LYS A 446 19.78 -16.29 9.40
N ARG A 447 19.67 -14.98 9.64
CA ARG A 447 19.46 -13.99 8.58
C ARG A 447 20.76 -13.73 7.83
N ASP A 448 20.69 -13.73 6.51
CA ASP A 448 21.74 -13.16 5.67
C ASP A 448 21.52 -11.64 5.53
N GLU A 449 22.02 -10.88 6.49
CA GLU A 449 21.92 -9.42 6.47
C GLU A 449 22.80 -8.79 5.40
N ALA A 450 24.00 -9.33 5.18
CA ALA A 450 24.91 -8.80 4.18
C ALA A 450 24.37 -9.02 2.75
N GLY A 451 23.76 -10.19 2.51
CA GLY A 451 23.10 -10.52 1.25
C GLY A 451 21.78 -9.79 1.03
N SER A 452 21.19 -9.17 2.06
CA SER A 452 19.97 -8.37 1.90
C SER A 452 20.23 -6.96 1.36
N ILE A 453 21.50 -6.53 1.31
CA ILE A 453 21.88 -5.23 0.72
C ILE A 453 21.52 -5.20 -0.77
N LEU A 454 20.64 -4.28 -1.14
CA LEU A 454 20.23 -4.06 -2.54
C LEU A 454 21.38 -3.45 -3.33
N ARG A 455 21.79 -4.11 -4.42
CA ARG A 455 22.92 -3.71 -5.25
C ARG A 455 22.53 -3.61 -6.72
N THR A 456 23.20 -2.72 -7.43
CA THR A 456 23.04 -2.58 -8.89
C THR A 456 23.52 -3.86 -9.58
N ASN A 457 22.80 -4.26 -10.63
CA ASN A 457 23.18 -5.43 -11.45
C ASN A 457 24.01 -5.03 -12.68
N ASP A 458 24.10 -3.73 -12.97
CA ASP A 458 24.84 -3.16 -14.09
C ASP A 458 25.51 -1.84 -13.66
N VAL A 459 26.35 -1.30 -14.54
CA VAL A 459 26.93 0.03 -14.44
C VAL A 459 25.83 1.08 -14.50
N VAL A 460 25.90 2.07 -13.62
CA VAL A 460 24.95 3.21 -13.56
C VAL A 460 25.61 4.48 -14.04
N LEU A 461 24.93 5.20 -14.93
CA LEU A 461 25.31 6.53 -15.38
C LEU A 461 24.50 7.56 -14.59
N LEU A 462 25.04 7.97 -13.44
CA LEU A 462 24.37 8.89 -12.52
C LEU A 462 24.55 10.35 -12.99
N PRO A 463 23.48 11.07 -13.36
CA PRO A 463 23.57 12.50 -13.65
C PRO A 463 23.83 13.29 -12.37
N THR A 464 24.75 14.24 -12.42
CA THR A 464 25.08 15.16 -11.31
C THR A 464 25.17 16.60 -11.86
N PRO A 465 25.15 17.63 -11.00
CA PRO A 465 25.38 19.01 -11.44
C PRO A 465 26.72 19.23 -12.16
N SER A 466 27.73 18.38 -11.92
CA SER A 466 29.07 18.47 -12.52
C SER A 466 29.29 17.56 -13.73
N GLY A 467 28.25 16.85 -14.21
CA GLY A 467 28.34 15.89 -15.31
C GLY A 467 27.83 14.50 -14.92
N VAL A 468 28.21 13.47 -15.66
CA VAL A 468 27.78 12.09 -15.41
C VAL A 468 28.87 11.33 -14.65
N VAL A 469 28.51 10.75 -13.50
CA VAL A 469 29.36 9.85 -12.72
C VAL A 469 29.00 8.41 -13.09
N THR A 470 30.02 7.59 -13.37
CA THR A 470 29.84 6.16 -13.64
C THR A 470 30.03 5.36 -12.35
N LEU A 471 28.97 4.70 -11.88
CA LEU A 471 29.03 3.79 -10.73
C LEU A 471 29.14 2.34 -11.22
N PRO A 472 30.02 1.51 -10.64
CA PRO A 472 30.17 0.12 -11.06
C PRO A 472 28.93 -0.73 -10.69
N ALA A 473 28.78 -1.87 -11.37
CA ALA A 473 27.87 -2.93 -10.92
C ALA A 473 28.23 -3.38 -9.49
N GLY A 474 27.23 -3.78 -8.71
CA GLY A 474 27.39 -4.14 -7.30
C GLY A 474 27.35 -2.95 -6.32
N THR A 475 27.14 -1.72 -6.83
CA THR A 475 27.00 -0.52 -5.98
C THR A 475 25.71 -0.61 -5.15
N PRO A 476 25.73 -0.35 -3.83
CA PRO A 476 24.50 -0.32 -3.04
C PRO A 476 23.51 0.73 -3.58
N VAL A 477 22.25 0.33 -3.79
CA VAL A 477 21.23 1.22 -4.38
C VAL A 477 21.00 2.45 -3.50
N ALA A 478 20.90 2.25 -2.18
CA ALA A 478 20.77 3.34 -1.21
C ALA A 478 21.94 4.35 -1.20
N ALA A 479 23.08 4.04 -1.84
CA ALA A 479 24.20 4.99 -1.95
C ALA A 479 23.92 6.14 -2.93
N PHE A 480 22.98 5.98 -3.86
CA PHE A 480 22.60 7.04 -4.82
C PHE A 480 21.10 7.31 -4.85
N ALA A 481 20.26 6.33 -4.50
CA ALA A 481 18.81 6.47 -4.53
C ALA A 481 18.25 7.37 -3.42
N ASN A 482 19.03 7.56 -2.36
CA ASN A 482 18.63 8.30 -1.16
C ASN A 482 19.41 9.61 -0.98
N VAL A 483 20.04 10.11 -2.03
CA VAL A 483 20.88 11.30 -1.98
C VAL A 483 20.05 12.52 -2.36
N ASP A 484 19.99 13.50 -1.47
CA ASP A 484 19.40 14.80 -1.79
C ASP A 484 20.31 15.53 -2.80
N PRO A 485 19.82 15.88 -4.00
CA PRO A 485 20.63 16.54 -5.02
C PRO A 485 21.08 17.95 -4.62
N ALA A 486 20.42 18.61 -3.65
CA ALA A 486 20.78 19.95 -3.21
C ALA A 486 21.91 19.95 -2.16
N SER A 487 21.79 19.12 -1.13
CA SER A 487 22.79 19.02 -0.05
C SER A 487 23.90 18.01 -0.32
N GLY A 488 23.61 16.96 -1.11
CA GLY A 488 24.47 15.78 -1.26
C GLY A 488 24.35 14.80 -0.09
N ASP A 489 23.48 15.05 0.88
CA ASP A 489 23.31 14.19 2.05
C ASP A 489 22.56 12.90 1.67
N ASN A 490 22.98 11.79 2.26
CA ASN A 490 22.23 10.54 2.17
C ASN A 490 21.12 10.54 3.25
N LEU A 491 19.88 10.74 2.82
CA LEU A 491 18.70 10.87 3.68
C LEU A 491 18.34 9.54 4.36
N CYS A 492 18.72 8.41 3.78
CA CYS A 492 18.59 7.09 4.38
C CYS A 492 19.81 6.19 4.06
N PRO A 493 20.85 6.18 4.91
CA PRO A 493 22.04 5.37 4.71
C PRO A 493 21.86 3.90 5.17
N ASP A 494 20.62 3.45 5.35
CA ASP A 494 20.33 2.13 5.91
C ASP A 494 20.33 1.06 4.81
N LEU A 495 21.37 0.21 4.81
CA LEU A 495 21.60 -0.75 3.74
C LEU A 495 20.97 -2.13 3.97
N ILE A 496 20.64 -2.47 5.21
CA ILE A 496 20.21 -3.83 5.55
C ILE A 496 18.69 -3.87 5.52
N GLU A 497 18.16 -4.68 4.60
CA GLU A 497 16.72 -4.70 4.31
C GLU A 497 15.93 -5.58 5.30
N ASN A 498 16.55 -6.61 5.85
CA ASN A 498 15.91 -7.65 6.66
C ASN A 498 16.33 -7.61 8.15
N LYS A 499 16.97 -6.53 8.62
CA LYS A 499 17.36 -6.38 10.03
C LYS A 499 16.18 -6.00 10.93
N GLY A 500 16.43 -6.01 12.23
CA GLY A 500 15.55 -5.43 13.24
C GLY A 500 14.44 -6.34 13.70
N HIS A 501 13.56 -5.79 14.55
CA HIS A 501 12.46 -6.49 15.20
C HIS A 501 12.94 -7.76 15.93
N TYR A 502 13.94 -7.60 16.80
CA TYR A 502 14.56 -8.69 17.56
C TYR A 502 13.77 -9.08 18.82
N PHE A 503 12.46 -8.87 18.82
CA PHE A 503 11.59 -9.25 19.93
C PHE A 503 11.37 -10.78 19.91
N GLY A 504 11.41 -11.40 21.09
CA GLY A 504 11.20 -12.85 21.23
C GLY A 504 12.39 -13.73 20.81
N THR A 505 13.57 -13.15 20.54
CA THR A 505 14.78 -13.93 20.17
C THR A 505 15.28 -14.83 21.28
N ASP A 506 15.04 -14.43 22.53
CA ASP A 506 15.45 -15.15 23.74
C ASP A 506 14.45 -16.25 24.16
N LEU A 507 13.33 -16.37 23.45
CA LEU A 507 12.36 -17.44 23.69
C LEU A 507 13.00 -18.81 23.47
N SER A 508 12.54 -19.81 24.23
CA SER A 508 12.95 -21.19 23.99
C SER A 508 12.49 -21.67 22.61
N ALA A 509 13.16 -22.67 22.05
CA ALA A 509 12.74 -23.25 20.75
C ALA A 509 11.29 -23.74 20.77
N GLU A 510 10.83 -24.28 21.91
CA GLU A 510 9.46 -24.72 22.10
C GLU A 510 8.47 -23.55 22.14
N ASP A 511 8.83 -22.43 22.77
CA ASP A 511 8.00 -21.23 22.81
C ASP A 511 7.93 -20.54 21.45
N LYS A 512 9.04 -20.48 20.71
CA LYS A 512 9.10 -19.97 19.33
C LYS A 512 8.19 -20.78 18.40
N TYR A 513 8.25 -22.11 18.52
CA TYR A 513 7.37 -23.00 17.77
C TYR A 513 5.90 -22.79 18.14
N ALA A 514 5.57 -22.79 19.44
CA ALA A 514 4.20 -22.58 19.90
C ALA A 514 3.63 -21.22 19.45
N LEU A 515 4.42 -20.14 19.53
CA LEU A 515 4.06 -18.80 19.04
C LEU A 515 3.75 -18.81 17.54
N THR A 516 4.58 -19.50 16.74
CA THR A 516 4.38 -19.69 15.30
C THR A 516 3.05 -20.41 15.02
N GLU A 517 2.77 -21.50 15.73
CA GLU A 517 1.50 -22.22 15.56
C GLU A 517 0.28 -21.41 16.01
N PHE A 518 0.40 -20.59 17.07
CA PHE A 518 -0.68 -19.70 17.49
C PHE A 518 -1.00 -18.67 16.41
N LEU A 519 -0.01 -17.98 15.85
CA LEU A 519 -0.23 -16.94 14.85
C LEU A 519 -0.81 -17.47 13.52
N LYS A 520 -0.59 -18.75 13.17
CA LYS A 520 -1.31 -19.40 12.06
C LYS A 520 -2.83 -19.43 12.23
N THR A 521 -3.30 -19.41 13.48
CA THR A 521 -4.74 -19.46 13.78
C THR A 521 -5.41 -18.09 13.75
N GLN A 522 -4.63 -17.03 13.57
CA GLN A 522 -5.09 -15.64 13.68
C GLN A 522 -5.50 -15.06 12.34
#